data_AF-A6GGD7-F1
#
_entry.id   AF-A6GGD7-F1
#
_cell.length_a   1.000
_cell.length_b   1.000
_cell.length_c   1.000
_cell.angle_alpha   90.00
_cell.angle_beta   90.00
_cell.angle_gamma   90.00
#
_symmetry.space_group_name_H-M   'P 1'
#
loop_
_entity.id
_entity.type
_entity.pdbx_description
1 polymer ?
#
loop_
_entity_poly.entity_id
_entity_poly.type
_entity_poly.pdbx_seq_one_letter_code
_entity_poly.pdbx_strand_id
1 'polypeptide(L)'
;MLLPLALLPACVYIDGQIGQLDDETGGEEEDGESSDESTGSSPESTGAEESAEDGESSDESTGSSPESTGAEESAEDGESSDESTGGVDPECEALMDDLYTFFTDVEDDFCALVIRNDYQTGEFIGWTMRCHPDGAPLTLEQAQAMSTWGGQNFSETEDHYLLYAPPGDFGGVAFVGDKSGLVFDASIVWDGAGDINVPDEFMDPALLGPGCFEGANLGVEYGAYDLSNESVPNSLPPEAAPSIDAVLGSVLFPALQGYPTTTSILLYPRSVGAFDPSNAEIITIINRSA
;
A
#
# COMPACT_ATOMS: atom_id res chain seq x y z
N MET A 1 -39.07 14.05 -0.59
CA MET A 1 -37.70 14.08 -1.13
C MET A 1 -37.35 12.64 -1.46
N LEU A 2 -37.16 12.33 -2.74
CA LEU A 2 -36.69 11.02 -3.20
C LEU A 2 -35.16 11.13 -3.23
N LEU A 3 -34.47 10.43 -2.34
CA LEU A 3 -33.03 10.25 -2.42
C LEU A 3 -32.71 9.43 -3.68
N PRO A 4 -31.67 9.79 -4.44
CA PRO A 4 -31.22 8.95 -5.55
C PRO A 4 -30.61 7.68 -4.98
N LEU A 5 -31.13 6.50 -5.37
CA LEU A 5 -30.40 5.25 -5.20
C LEU A 5 -29.10 5.38 -6.01
N ALA A 6 -27.97 5.56 -5.33
CA ALA A 6 -26.68 5.31 -5.91
C ALA A 6 -26.61 3.80 -6.20
N LEU A 7 -26.56 3.44 -7.48
CA LEU A 7 -26.25 2.07 -7.90
C LEU A 7 -24.80 1.80 -7.51
N LEU A 8 -24.60 1.13 -6.37
CA LEU A 8 -23.29 0.58 -6.01
C LEU A 8 -22.88 -0.43 -7.11
N PRO A 9 -21.61 -0.39 -7.58
CA PRO A 9 -21.12 -1.38 -8.53
C PRO A 9 -21.16 -2.76 -7.89
N ALA A 10 -21.79 -3.72 -8.57
CA ALA A 10 -21.79 -5.11 -8.13
C ALA A 10 -20.33 -5.61 -8.04
N CYS A 11 -19.99 -6.31 -6.96
CA CYS A 11 -18.69 -6.96 -6.79
C CYS A 11 -18.29 -7.66 -8.10
N VAL A 12 -17.15 -7.26 -8.68
CA VAL A 12 -16.61 -7.92 -9.86
C VAL A 12 -16.06 -9.26 -9.39
N TYR A 13 -16.89 -10.29 -9.47
CA TYR A 13 -16.48 -11.68 -9.26
C TYR A 13 -15.59 -12.08 -10.43
N ILE A 14 -14.27 -11.97 -10.26
CA ILE A 14 -13.31 -12.47 -11.25
C ILE A 14 -13.22 -13.98 -11.06
N ASP A 15 -14.01 -14.71 -11.86
CA ASP A 15 -13.91 -16.16 -12.03
C ASP A 15 -12.59 -16.47 -12.76
N GLY A 16 -11.49 -16.46 -12.00
CA GLY A 16 -10.19 -16.86 -12.47
C GLY A 16 -10.18 -18.36 -12.69
N GLN A 17 -10.37 -18.79 -13.95
CA GLN A 17 -10.11 -20.17 -14.34
C GLN A 17 -8.63 -20.49 -14.12
N ILE A 18 -8.31 -21.07 -12.97
CA ILE A 18 -7.06 -21.80 -12.75
C ILE A 18 -7.15 -23.02 -13.67
N GLY A 19 -6.51 -22.92 -14.83
CA GLY A 19 -6.39 -24.04 -15.77
C GLY A 19 -5.72 -25.21 -15.06
N GLN A 20 -6.41 -26.35 -15.01
CA GLN A 20 -5.80 -27.64 -14.70
C GLN A 20 -4.67 -27.87 -15.71
N LEU A 21 -3.43 -27.87 -15.21
CA LEU A 21 -2.30 -28.39 -15.95
C LEU A 21 -2.38 -29.91 -15.87
N ASP A 22 -2.86 -30.52 -16.96
CA ASP A 22 -2.81 -31.97 -17.14
C ASP A 22 -1.34 -32.42 -17.26
N ASP A 23 -0.95 -33.25 -16.32
CA ASP A 23 0.36 -33.88 -16.16
C ASP A 23 0.50 -35.03 -17.17
N GLU A 24 0.92 -34.73 -18.41
CA GLU A 24 1.29 -35.77 -19.37
C GLU A 24 2.76 -36.17 -19.17
N THR A 25 2.91 -37.26 -18.42
CA THR A 25 4.14 -38.03 -18.26
C THR A 25 4.47 -38.76 -19.58
N GLY A 26 5.48 -38.29 -20.30
CA GLY A 26 6.04 -38.96 -21.47
C GLY A 26 7.56 -38.94 -21.40
N GLY A 27 8.15 -40.04 -20.91
CA GLY A 27 9.59 -40.25 -20.96
C GLY A 27 10.04 -40.69 -22.34
N GLU A 28 11.25 -40.30 -22.71
CA GLU A 28 12.13 -41.04 -23.62
C GLU A 28 13.58 -40.66 -23.30
N GLU A 29 14.37 -41.68 -23.00
CA GLU A 29 15.83 -41.63 -22.85
C GLU A 29 16.44 -41.39 -24.24
N GLU A 30 17.37 -40.44 -24.38
CA GLU A 30 18.43 -40.56 -25.39
C GLU A 30 19.76 -40.02 -24.85
N ASP A 31 20.74 -40.92 -24.87
CA ASP A 31 22.14 -40.73 -24.58
C ASP A 31 22.81 -39.81 -25.63
N GLY A 32 23.71 -38.93 -25.19
CA GLY A 32 24.45 -38.06 -26.09
C GLY A 32 25.70 -37.47 -25.45
N GLU A 33 26.77 -38.27 -25.38
CA GLU A 33 28.14 -37.79 -25.19
C GLU A 33 28.52 -36.79 -26.30
N SER A 34 29.11 -35.65 -25.96
CA SER A 34 30.50 -35.32 -26.33
C SER A 34 30.90 -33.88 -25.97
N SER A 35 32.14 -33.82 -25.52
CA SER A 35 33.10 -32.73 -25.40
C SER A 35 32.89 -31.51 -26.32
N ASP A 36 33.18 -30.31 -25.80
CA ASP A 36 34.40 -29.63 -26.23
C ASP A 36 34.76 -28.42 -25.37
N GLU A 37 36.06 -28.26 -25.25
CA GLU A 37 36.76 -27.24 -24.48
C GLU A 37 36.84 -25.96 -25.32
N SER A 38 36.65 -24.79 -24.71
CA SER A 38 37.11 -23.53 -25.32
C SER A 38 37.42 -22.48 -24.27
N THR A 39 38.73 -22.37 -24.04
CA THR A 39 39.46 -21.20 -23.56
C THR A 39 39.10 -19.93 -24.34
N GLY A 40 38.86 -18.83 -23.63
CA GLY A 40 38.76 -17.50 -24.23
C GLY A 40 39.10 -16.42 -23.22
N SER A 41 40.24 -15.77 -23.40
CA SER A 41 40.88 -14.82 -22.50
C SER A 41 40.39 -13.37 -22.65
N SER A 42 40.49 -12.63 -21.53
CA SER A 42 40.88 -11.20 -21.43
C SER A 42 39.85 -10.11 -21.84
N PRO A 43 40.00 -8.83 -21.42
CA PRO A 43 41.12 -8.21 -20.68
C PRO A 43 40.74 -7.34 -19.46
N GLU A 44 41.81 -6.95 -18.77
CA GLU A 44 41.89 -5.90 -17.76
C GLU A 44 41.69 -4.50 -18.34
N SER A 45 41.13 -3.59 -17.54
CA SER A 45 41.17 -2.13 -17.72
C SER A 45 40.97 -1.51 -16.32
N THR A 46 42.01 -1.06 -15.63
CA THR A 46 42.67 0.26 -15.65
C THR A 46 41.77 1.45 -15.26
N GLY A 47 42.21 2.17 -14.21
CA GLY A 47 41.87 3.56 -13.92
C GLY A 47 40.91 3.70 -12.73
N ALA A 48 41.06 4.66 -11.81
CA ALA A 48 42.09 5.62 -11.49
C ALA A 48 41.71 6.13 -10.09
N GLU A 49 42.73 6.39 -9.29
CA GLU A 49 42.63 6.87 -7.93
C GLU A 49 42.40 8.39 -7.89
N GLU A 50 42.16 8.88 -6.68
CA GLU A 50 42.43 10.24 -6.16
C GLU A 50 41.30 11.30 -6.15
N SER A 51 41.02 11.72 -4.90
CA SER A 51 40.86 13.11 -4.42
C SER A 51 39.51 13.83 -4.61
N ALA A 52 38.68 13.77 -3.57
CA ALA A 52 37.75 14.84 -3.23
C ALA A 52 38.38 15.70 -2.12
N GLU A 53 38.55 16.98 -2.42
CA GLU A 53 39.19 17.97 -1.55
C GLU A 53 38.20 18.56 -0.54
N ASP A 54 38.72 18.82 0.66
CA ASP A 54 38.07 19.50 1.77
C ASP A 54 37.59 20.90 1.40
N GLY A 55 36.34 21.20 1.78
CA GLY A 55 35.73 22.52 1.66
C GLY A 55 35.15 22.96 3.00
N GLU A 56 36.01 23.33 3.95
CA GLU A 56 35.63 24.13 5.11
C GLU A 56 35.16 25.53 4.66
N SER A 57 33.99 25.96 5.10
CA SER A 57 33.77 27.37 5.39
C SER A 57 32.77 27.51 6.54
N SER A 58 33.31 28.00 7.64
CA SER A 58 32.61 28.58 8.78
C SER A 58 31.85 29.82 8.33
N ASP A 59 30.64 30.03 8.85
CA ASP A 59 30.23 31.40 9.15
C ASP A 59 29.32 31.45 10.37
N GLU A 60 29.75 32.32 11.26
CA GLU A 60 29.23 32.55 12.60
C GLU A 60 28.29 33.74 12.51
N SER A 61 27.09 33.66 13.08
CA SER A 61 26.28 34.85 13.32
C SER A 61 25.48 34.72 14.59
N THR A 62 26.03 35.40 15.60
CA THR A 62 25.41 35.81 16.84
C THR A 62 24.33 36.86 16.58
N GLY A 63 23.22 36.82 17.31
CA GLY A 63 22.14 37.80 17.12
C GLY A 63 21.05 37.78 18.18
N SER A 64 21.40 38.27 19.37
CA SER A 64 20.59 38.99 20.37
C SER A 64 19.08 38.75 20.50
N SER A 65 18.68 38.38 21.72
CA SER A 65 17.37 38.71 22.32
C SER A 65 17.09 40.22 22.26
N PRO A 66 15.80 40.60 22.24
CA PRO A 66 15.32 41.32 23.42
C PRO A 66 13.92 40.91 23.88
N GLU A 67 13.73 40.99 25.19
CA GLU A 67 12.43 41.03 25.84
C GLU A 67 11.69 42.32 25.49
N SER A 68 10.37 42.27 25.35
CA SER A 68 9.48 43.36 25.80
C SER A 68 8.03 42.93 25.92
N THR A 69 7.52 43.23 27.11
CA THR A 69 6.18 43.28 27.67
C THR A 69 5.10 43.96 26.81
N GLY A 70 3.90 43.37 26.84
CA GLY A 70 2.67 44.05 27.27
C GLY A 70 1.79 44.71 26.21
N ALA A 71 0.56 44.20 26.05
CA ALA A 71 -0.67 44.99 26.08
C ALA A 71 -1.88 44.04 25.98
N GLU A 72 -2.74 44.17 26.98
CA GLU A 72 -4.05 43.54 27.10
C GLU A 72 -5.05 44.37 26.30
N GLU A 73 -5.91 43.74 25.48
CA GLU A 73 -7.18 44.35 25.07
C GLU A 73 -8.21 43.24 24.89
N SER A 74 -9.26 43.35 25.69
CA SER A 74 -10.44 42.49 25.74
C SER A 74 -11.27 42.57 24.46
N ALA A 75 -11.83 41.45 23.99
CA ALA A 75 -13.03 41.46 23.17
C ALA A 75 -13.69 40.06 23.10
N GLU A 76 -14.77 39.94 23.87
CA GLU A 76 -16.04 39.30 23.52
C GLU A 76 -16.11 37.77 23.55
N ASP A 77 -16.41 37.29 24.76
CA ASP A 77 -17.06 36.01 25.05
C ASP A 77 -18.39 35.89 24.29
N GLY A 78 -18.34 35.25 23.13
CA GLY A 78 -19.48 34.64 22.47
C GLY A 78 -19.56 33.18 22.86
N GLU A 79 -20.11 32.89 24.05
CA GLU A 79 -20.51 31.54 24.45
C GLU A 79 -21.64 31.04 23.53
N SER A 80 -21.29 30.44 22.38
CA SER A 80 -22.10 29.36 21.84
C SER A 80 -21.63 28.09 22.53
N SER A 81 -22.25 27.80 23.67
CA SER A 81 -22.28 26.47 24.23
C SER A 81 -23.03 25.57 23.25
N ASP A 82 -22.38 25.18 22.16
CA ASP A 82 -22.71 23.95 21.48
C ASP A 82 -22.29 22.85 22.44
N GLU A 83 -23.27 22.39 23.18
CA GLU A 83 -23.23 21.12 23.87
C GLU A 83 -23.09 20.06 22.78
N SER A 84 -21.87 19.91 22.27
CA SER A 84 -21.49 18.87 21.33
C SER A 84 -21.69 17.55 22.06
N THR A 85 -22.93 17.07 22.00
CA THR A 85 -23.21 15.65 22.11
C THR A 85 -22.26 15.04 21.10
N GLY A 86 -21.23 14.33 21.57
CA GLY A 86 -20.16 13.73 20.74
C GLY A 86 -20.69 12.65 19.80
N GLY A 87 -21.70 12.98 19.01
CA GLY A 87 -22.23 12.21 17.92
C GLY A 87 -21.33 12.42 16.72
N VAL A 88 -21.12 11.31 16.01
CA VAL A 88 -20.48 11.29 14.70
C VAL A 88 -21.31 12.15 13.76
N ASP A 89 -20.66 12.83 12.80
CA ASP A 89 -21.36 13.57 11.75
C ASP A 89 -22.37 12.63 11.05
N PRO A 90 -23.65 13.03 10.86
CA PRO A 90 -24.64 12.19 10.19
C PRO A 90 -24.23 11.74 8.78
N GLU A 91 -23.39 12.51 8.07
CA GLU A 91 -22.83 12.08 6.77
C GLU A 91 -21.85 10.92 6.95
N CYS A 92 -21.02 10.97 7.99
CA CYS A 92 -20.09 9.88 8.33
C CYS A 92 -20.83 8.63 8.82
N GLU A 93 -21.91 8.78 9.58
CA GLU A 93 -22.76 7.66 10.00
C GLU A 93 -23.39 6.97 8.78
N ALA A 94 -23.91 7.75 7.82
CA ALA A 94 -24.48 7.19 6.60
C ALA A 94 -23.45 6.45 5.73
N LEU A 95 -22.25 7.04 5.55
CA LEU A 95 -21.16 6.39 4.80
C LEU A 95 -20.69 5.09 5.48
N MET A 96 -20.61 5.10 6.80
CA MET A 96 -20.26 3.91 7.58
C MET A 96 -21.31 2.81 7.42
N ASP A 97 -22.60 3.14 7.48
CA ASP A 97 -23.70 2.18 7.27
C ASP A 97 -23.68 1.60 5.84
N ASP A 98 -23.42 2.43 4.83
CA ASP A 98 -23.30 2.00 3.44
C ASP A 98 -22.12 1.05 3.24
N LEU A 99 -20.94 1.36 3.81
CA LEU A 99 -19.77 0.47 3.76
C LEU A 99 -19.98 -0.81 4.56
N TYR A 100 -20.59 -0.74 5.74
CA TYR A 100 -20.91 -1.91 6.54
C TYR A 100 -21.82 -2.86 5.75
N THR A 101 -22.87 -2.32 5.12
CA THR A 101 -23.77 -3.09 4.26
C THR A 101 -23.01 -3.76 3.12
N PHE A 102 -22.14 -2.99 2.45
CA PHE A 102 -21.28 -3.49 1.38
C PHE A 102 -20.37 -4.66 1.83
N PHE A 103 -19.83 -4.60 3.06
CA PHE A 103 -19.03 -5.69 3.62
C PHE A 103 -19.87 -6.89 4.06
N THR A 104 -21.10 -6.70 4.52
CA THR A 104 -21.97 -7.82 4.94
C THR A 104 -22.56 -8.60 3.76
N ASP A 105 -22.67 -8.01 2.57
CA ASP A 105 -23.26 -8.68 1.40
C ASP A 105 -22.37 -9.80 0.82
N VAL A 106 -21.10 -9.87 1.20
CA VAL A 106 -20.12 -10.88 0.78
C VAL A 106 -19.87 -11.94 1.87
N GLU A 107 -20.95 -12.58 2.33
CA GLU A 107 -20.90 -13.60 3.39
C GLU A 107 -19.98 -14.77 3.01
N ASP A 108 -19.17 -15.23 3.98
CA ASP A 108 -18.25 -16.38 3.92
C ASP A 108 -16.98 -16.25 3.03
N ASP A 109 -16.71 -15.07 2.47
CA ASP A 109 -15.52 -14.82 1.66
C ASP A 109 -14.38 -14.14 2.45
N PHE A 110 -13.14 -14.43 2.06
CA PHE A 110 -11.95 -13.68 2.49
C PHE A 110 -11.78 -12.48 1.57
N CYS A 111 -11.95 -11.28 2.11
CA CYS A 111 -11.88 -10.05 1.33
C CYS A 111 -10.63 -9.25 1.67
N ALA A 112 -10.01 -8.68 0.64
CA ALA A 112 -8.93 -7.72 0.80
C ALA A 112 -9.35 -6.39 0.18
N LEU A 113 -9.20 -5.32 0.95
CA LEU A 113 -9.39 -3.96 0.48
C LEU A 113 -8.04 -3.40 0.07
N VAL A 114 -7.99 -2.70 -1.05
CA VAL A 114 -6.82 -1.93 -1.50
C VAL A 114 -7.22 -0.47 -1.57
N ILE A 115 -6.56 0.36 -0.77
CA ILE A 115 -6.76 1.80 -0.71
C ILE A 115 -5.50 2.49 -1.21
N ARG A 116 -5.69 3.51 -2.05
CA ARG A 116 -4.62 4.33 -2.58
C ARG A 116 -4.72 5.74 -2.03
N ASN A 117 -3.62 6.23 -1.49
CA ASN A 117 -3.47 7.59 -1.02
C ASN A 117 -2.26 8.23 -1.70
N ASP A 118 -2.37 9.52 -1.99
CA ASP A 118 -1.21 10.33 -2.32
C ASP A 118 -0.24 10.35 -1.13
N TYR A 119 1.05 10.16 -1.40
CA TYR A 119 2.08 10.06 -0.36
C TYR A 119 2.27 11.36 0.42
N GLN A 120 2.17 12.52 -0.23
CA GLN A 120 2.50 13.81 0.40
C GLN A 120 1.30 14.45 1.09
N THR A 121 0.14 14.34 0.47
CA THR A 121 -1.08 15.02 0.89
C THR A 121 -1.99 14.13 1.74
N GLY A 122 -1.85 12.81 1.63
CA GLY A 122 -2.76 11.84 2.23
C GLY A 122 -4.12 11.76 1.53
N GLU A 123 -4.36 12.52 0.46
CA GLU A 123 -5.62 12.50 -0.29
C GLU A 123 -5.89 11.11 -0.85
N PHE A 124 -7.12 10.62 -0.66
CA PHE A 124 -7.54 9.34 -1.23
C PHE A 124 -7.64 9.46 -2.76
N ILE A 125 -6.94 8.57 -3.46
CA ILE A 125 -6.97 8.47 -4.93
C ILE A 125 -8.11 7.53 -5.36
N GLY A 126 -8.33 6.45 -4.62
CA GLY A 126 -9.36 5.46 -4.89
C GLY A 126 -9.19 4.22 -4.02
N TRP A 127 -10.18 3.34 -4.06
CA TRP A 127 -10.14 2.08 -3.33
C TRP A 127 -10.85 0.96 -4.09
N THR A 128 -10.60 -0.28 -3.72
CA THR A 128 -11.37 -1.41 -4.22
C THR A 128 -11.37 -2.55 -3.21
N MET A 129 -12.21 -3.55 -3.45
CA MET A 129 -12.30 -4.76 -2.65
C MET A 129 -12.28 -5.98 -3.57
N ARG A 130 -11.50 -6.98 -3.19
CA ARG A 130 -11.48 -8.29 -3.84
C ARG A 130 -11.77 -9.36 -2.82
N CYS A 131 -12.77 -10.18 -3.10
CA CYS A 131 -13.15 -11.30 -2.25
C CYS A 131 -12.80 -12.60 -2.95
N HIS A 132 -12.36 -13.58 -2.17
CA HIS A 132 -12.13 -14.94 -2.62
C HIS A 132 -12.90 -15.90 -1.71
N PRO A 133 -13.52 -16.95 -2.28
CA PRO A 133 -14.16 -17.99 -1.48
C PRO A 133 -13.19 -18.59 -0.47
N ASP A 134 -13.68 -19.01 0.69
CA ASP A 134 -12.85 -19.71 1.67
C ASP A 134 -12.15 -20.92 1.02
N GLY A 135 -10.85 -20.97 1.25
CA GLY A 135 -9.93 -21.91 0.62
C GLY A 135 -8.80 -22.30 1.56
N ALA A 136 -8.06 -23.32 1.15
CA ALA A 136 -6.81 -23.64 1.82
C ALA A 136 -5.83 -22.45 1.66
N PRO A 137 -5.07 -22.09 2.70
CA PRO A 137 -4.02 -21.09 2.58
C PRO A 137 -3.05 -21.44 1.44
N LEU A 138 -2.70 -20.44 0.65
CA LEU A 138 -1.72 -20.53 -0.43
C LEU A 138 -0.34 -20.80 0.14
N THR A 139 0.45 -21.59 -0.57
CA THR A 139 1.90 -21.70 -0.32
C THR A 139 2.64 -20.51 -0.93
N LEU A 140 3.87 -20.26 -0.47
CA LEU A 140 4.75 -19.25 -1.08
C LEU A 140 4.94 -19.49 -2.59
N GLU A 141 5.09 -20.75 -3.00
CA GLU A 141 5.26 -21.11 -4.43
C GLU A 141 4.01 -20.73 -5.24
N GLN A 142 2.81 -21.00 -4.70
CA GLN A 142 1.56 -20.60 -5.35
C GLN A 142 1.43 -19.07 -5.42
N ALA A 143 1.76 -18.36 -4.34
CA ALA A 143 1.75 -16.91 -4.32
C ALA A 143 2.74 -16.32 -5.35
N GLN A 144 3.95 -16.88 -5.45
CA GLN A 144 4.95 -16.47 -6.45
C GLN A 144 4.47 -16.75 -7.88
N ALA A 145 3.73 -17.83 -8.11
CA ALA A 145 3.16 -18.12 -9.43
C ALA A 145 2.01 -17.17 -9.83
N MET A 146 1.36 -16.51 -8.87
CA MET A 146 0.34 -15.49 -9.14
C MET A 146 0.94 -14.11 -9.41
N SER A 147 2.12 -13.83 -8.88
CA SER A 147 2.82 -12.56 -9.04
C SER A 147 3.40 -12.40 -10.44
N THR A 148 3.29 -11.20 -11.02
CA THR A 148 4.03 -10.86 -12.25
C THR A 148 5.54 -10.83 -11.99
N TRP A 149 5.94 -10.64 -10.73
CA TRP A 149 7.31 -10.40 -10.29
C TRP A 149 7.85 -11.59 -9.51
N GLY A 150 8.97 -12.16 -9.95
CA GLY A 150 9.70 -13.23 -9.26
C GLY A 150 10.47 -12.77 -8.01
N GLY A 151 9.87 -11.91 -7.20
CA GLY A 151 10.47 -11.24 -6.05
C GLY A 151 10.76 -12.16 -4.85
N GLN A 152 11.54 -11.62 -3.91
CA GLN A 152 11.72 -12.23 -2.60
C GLN A 152 10.52 -11.92 -1.70
N ASN A 153 10.21 -12.80 -0.75
CA ASN A 153 9.15 -12.56 0.22
C ASN A 153 9.66 -11.74 1.41
N PHE A 154 8.98 -10.65 1.72
CA PHE A 154 9.27 -9.73 2.83
C PHE A 154 8.16 -9.69 3.89
N SER A 155 7.15 -10.55 3.81
CA SER A 155 6.08 -10.59 4.81
C SER A 155 6.60 -10.87 6.23
N GLU A 156 6.07 -10.11 7.19
CA GLU A 156 6.32 -10.31 8.61
C GLU A 156 5.37 -11.31 9.27
N THR A 157 4.26 -11.62 8.59
CA THR A 157 3.15 -12.42 9.10
C THR A 157 2.79 -13.54 8.11
N GLU A 158 2.07 -14.55 8.59
CA GLU A 158 1.72 -15.75 7.80
C GLU A 158 0.44 -15.58 6.95
N ASP A 159 -0.29 -14.49 7.13
CA ASP A 159 -1.57 -14.20 6.48
C ASP A 159 -1.44 -13.58 5.08
N HIS A 160 -0.21 -13.25 4.66
CA HIS A 160 0.06 -12.73 3.33
C HIS A 160 1.50 -13.00 2.89
N TYR A 161 1.75 -12.73 1.61
CA TYR A 161 3.05 -12.74 0.96
C TYR A 161 3.27 -11.39 0.29
N LEU A 162 4.31 -10.67 0.72
CA LEU A 162 4.79 -9.45 0.11
C LEU A 162 5.99 -9.80 -0.76
N LEU A 163 5.74 -9.98 -2.05
CA LEU A 163 6.76 -10.36 -3.02
C LEU A 163 7.31 -9.10 -3.65
N TYR A 164 8.59 -8.81 -3.41
CA TYR A 164 9.24 -7.61 -3.93
C TYR A 164 10.47 -7.98 -4.77
N ALA A 165 10.49 -7.45 -5.99
CA ALA A 165 11.63 -7.50 -6.88
C ALA A 165 12.26 -6.10 -6.92
N PRO A 166 13.38 -5.88 -6.21
CA PRO A 166 14.07 -4.59 -6.20
C PRO A 166 14.36 -4.16 -7.64
N PRO A 167 14.01 -2.91 -8.00
CA PRO A 167 14.01 -2.54 -9.40
C PRO A 167 15.41 -2.10 -9.83
N GLY A 168 15.92 -2.74 -10.89
CA GLY A 168 17.07 -2.25 -11.65
C GLY A 168 16.58 -1.26 -12.71
N ASP A 169 16.41 -1.75 -13.95
CA ASP A 169 15.64 -1.02 -14.98
C ASP A 169 14.12 -1.22 -14.79
N PHE A 170 13.76 -2.42 -14.31
CA PHE A 170 12.40 -2.86 -14.00
C PHE A 170 12.41 -3.64 -12.69
N GLY A 171 11.35 -3.49 -11.92
CA GLY A 171 11.01 -4.34 -10.80
C GLY A 171 9.53 -4.19 -10.49
N GLY A 172 9.14 -4.61 -9.29
CA GLY A 172 7.75 -4.55 -8.90
C GLY A 172 7.48 -5.19 -7.57
N VAL A 173 6.22 -5.12 -7.20
CA VAL A 173 5.70 -5.64 -5.94
C VAL A 173 4.40 -6.37 -6.22
N ALA A 174 4.21 -7.48 -5.52
CA ALA A 174 2.93 -8.13 -5.40
C ALA A 174 2.59 -8.36 -3.93
N PHE A 175 1.34 -8.11 -3.57
CA PHE A 175 0.76 -8.49 -2.30
C PHE A 175 -0.26 -9.59 -2.56
N VAL A 176 -0.02 -10.75 -1.98
CA VAL A 176 -0.87 -11.93 -2.12
C VAL A 176 -1.35 -12.32 -0.73
N GLY A 177 -2.64 -12.17 -0.42
CA GLY A 177 -3.17 -12.71 0.82
C GLY A 177 -3.17 -14.23 0.79
N ASP A 178 -2.89 -14.87 1.92
CA ASP A 178 -2.82 -16.33 2.02
C ASP A 178 -4.12 -17.00 1.56
N LYS A 179 -5.27 -16.33 1.74
CA LYS A 179 -6.59 -16.79 1.35
C LYS A 179 -7.28 -15.91 0.30
N SER A 180 -7.02 -14.61 0.28
CA SER A 180 -7.62 -13.67 -0.69
C SER A 180 -6.95 -13.71 -2.07
N GLY A 181 -5.81 -14.38 -2.22
CA GLY A 181 -5.09 -14.50 -3.48
C GLY A 181 -4.36 -13.21 -3.86
N LEU A 182 -4.18 -12.95 -5.16
CA LEU A 182 -3.48 -11.76 -5.64
C LEU A 182 -4.34 -10.51 -5.44
N VAL A 183 -3.93 -9.67 -4.49
CA VAL A 183 -4.65 -8.47 -4.08
C VAL A 183 -4.10 -7.23 -4.77
N PHE A 184 -2.77 -7.13 -4.84
CA PHE A 184 -2.06 -6.01 -5.45
C PHE A 184 -0.88 -6.53 -6.29
N ASP A 185 -0.70 -5.99 -7.49
CA ASP A 185 0.47 -6.25 -8.34
C ASP A 185 0.80 -4.96 -9.08
N ALA A 186 2.03 -4.49 -8.97
CA ALA A 186 2.43 -3.22 -9.55
C ALA A 186 3.90 -3.21 -9.99
N SER A 187 4.19 -2.51 -11.08
CA SER A 187 5.56 -2.34 -11.60
C SER A 187 6.26 -1.15 -10.96
N ILE A 188 7.59 -1.16 -10.96
CA ILE A 188 8.43 -0.01 -10.63
C ILE A 188 9.46 0.10 -11.76
N VAL A 189 9.53 1.25 -12.44
CA VAL A 189 10.32 1.41 -13.68
C VAL A 189 11.24 2.61 -13.62
N TRP A 190 12.42 2.53 -14.27
CA TRP A 190 13.41 3.61 -14.23
C TRP A 190 12.95 4.90 -14.90
N ASP A 191 12.43 4.81 -16.12
CA ASP A 191 12.05 5.98 -16.94
C ASP A 191 10.53 6.00 -17.16
N GLY A 192 9.79 6.18 -16.07
CA GLY A 192 8.33 6.27 -16.12
C GLY A 192 7.65 6.17 -14.77
N ALA A 193 6.32 6.22 -14.82
CA ALA A 193 5.50 5.81 -13.70
C ALA A 193 5.18 4.33 -13.88
N GLY A 194 5.58 3.52 -12.90
CA GLY A 194 5.12 2.16 -12.78
C GLY A 194 3.60 2.12 -12.70
N ASP A 195 3.04 1.03 -13.21
CA ASP A 195 1.62 0.81 -13.32
C ASP A 195 1.14 -0.18 -12.28
N ILE A 196 -0.04 0.07 -11.73
CA ILE A 196 -0.77 -0.90 -10.92
C ILE A 196 -1.50 -1.81 -11.90
N ASN A 197 -1.06 -3.06 -12.00
CA ASN A 197 -1.66 -4.07 -12.86
C ASN A 197 -2.88 -4.71 -12.18
N VAL A 198 -2.81 -4.86 -10.86
CA VAL A 198 -3.88 -5.38 -10.03
C VAL A 198 -4.01 -4.50 -8.79
N PRO A 199 -5.21 -4.03 -8.45
CA PRO A 199 -6.44 -4.10 -9.23
C PRO A 199 -6.42 -3.10 -10.41
N ASP A 200 -7.19 -3.39 -11.45
CA ASP A 200 -7.30 -2.57 -12.66
C ASP A 200 -8.39 -1.47 -12.57
N GLU A 201 -9.29 -1.57 -11.59
CA GLU A 201 -10.36 -0.61 -11.34
C GLU A 201 -10.41 -0.18 -9.87
N PHE A 202 -10.71 1.10 -9.67
CA PHE A 202 -10.88 1.73 -8.35
C PHE A 202 -12.20 2.49 -8.29
N MET A 203 -12.86 2.40 -7.14
CA MET A 203 -14.05 3.13 -6.77
C MET A 203 -13.73 4.55 -6.30
N ASP A 204 -14.79 5.38 -6.25
CA ASP A 204 -14.71 6.77 -5.82
C ASP A 204 -14.19 6.87 -4.37
N PRO A 205 -13.09 7.61 -4.13
CA PRO A 205 -12.55 7.81 -2.79
C PRO A 205 -13.50 8.52 -1.83
N ALA A 206 -14.50 9.26 -2.31
CA ALA A 206 -15.47 9.95 -1.46
C ALA A 206 -16.26 8.98 -0.57
N LEU A 207 -16.40 7.71 -0.98
CA LEU A 207 -17.09 6.67 -0.19
C LEU A 207 -16.34 6.28 1.09
N LEU A 208 -15.05 6.65 1.22
CA LEU A 208 -14.26 6.35 2.40
C LEU A 208 -14.51 7.34 3.55
N GLY A 209 -15.19 8.46 3.31
CA GLY A 209 -15.46 9.48 4.33
C GLY A 209 -14.18 10.00 5.00
N PRO A 210 -13.26 10.66 4.25
CA PRO A 210 -12.08 11.26 4.84
C PRO A 210 -12.45 12.23 5.96
N GLY A 211 -11.74 12.14 7.09
CA GLY A 211 -11.87 13.06 8.21
C GLY A 211 -13.01 12.77 9.18
N CYS A 212 -13.75 11.67 9.00
CA CYS A 212 -14.85 11.29 9.90
C CYS A 212 -14.41 11.00 11.34
N PHE A 213 -13.15 10.56 11.52
CA PHE A 213 -12.59 10.15 12.81
C PHE A 213 -11.17 10.69 13.03
N GLU A 214 -10.88 11.92 12.60
CA GLU A 214 -9.54 12.51 12.79
C GLU A 214 -9.08 12.45 14.25
N GLY A 215 -7.87 11.94 14.46
CA GLY A 215 -7.26 11.80 15.79
C GLY A 215 -7.83 10.67 16.65
N ALA A 216 -8.76 9.86 16.13
CA ALA A 216 -9.20 8.65 16.82
C ALA A 216 -8.09 7.61 16.83
N ASN A 217 -7.66 7.19 18.03
CA ASN A 217 -6.81 6.02 18.16
C ASN A 217 -7.68 4.77 18.14
N LEU A 218 -7.80 4.15 16.98
CA LEU A 218 -8.55 2.91 16.79
C LEU A 218 -7.78 1.65 17.23
N GLY A 219 -6.52 1.80 17.67
CA GLY A 219 -5.68 0.68 18.11
C GLY A 219 -5.37 -0.32 17.00
N VAL A 220 -5.40 0.12 15.74
CA VAL A 220 -5.11 -0.72 14.58
C VAL A 220 -3.62 -0.96 14.51
N GLU A 221 -3.21 -2.23 14.61
CA GLU A 221 -1.85 -2.66 14.30
C GLU A 221 -1.71 -2.83 12.78
N TYR A 222 -0.58 -2.40 12.23
CA TYR A 222 -0.29 -2.54 10.81
C TYR A 222 1.18 -2.90 10.56
N GLY A 223 1.41 -3.73 9.54
CA GLY A 223 2.73 -3.91 8.93
C GLY A 223 3.05 -2.70 8.04
N ALA A 224 4.29 -2.26 8.04
CA ALA A 224 4.72 -1.05 7.34
C ALA A 224 5.91 -1.38 6.45
N TYR A 225 5.81 -1.17 5.15
CA TYR A 225 6.83 -1.58 4.18
C TYR A 225 7.26 -0.42 3.30
N ASP A 226 8.53 -0.05 3.38
CA ASP A 226 9.11 0.98 2.53
C ASP A 226 9.75 0.37 1.28
N LEU A 227 9.05 0.46 0.14
CA LEU A 227 9.53 -0.06 -1.14
C LEU A 227 10.39 0.96 -1.91
N SER A 228 10.71 2.13 -1.34
CA SER A 228 11.65 3.07 -1.97
C SER A 228 13.11 2.63 -1.82
N ASN A 229 13.36 1.58 -1.04
CA ASN A 229 14.68 1.08 -0.69
C ASN A 229 14.87 -0.38 -1.13
N GLU A 230 16.11 -0.79 -1.38
CA GLU A 230 16.42 -2.18 -1.80
C GLU A 230 16.13 -3.22 -0.70
N SER A 231 16.24 -2.84 0.57
CA SER A 231 16.15 -3.75 1.72
C SER A 231 14.78 -3.81 2.39
N VAL A 232 13.75 -3.22 1.79
CA VAL A 232 12.37 -3.08 2.32
C VAL A 232 12.31 -2.92 3.85
N PRO A 233 12.64 -1.74 4.38
CA PRO A 233 12.51 -1.47 5.81
C PRO A 233 11.08 -1.70 6.31
N ASN A 234 10.96 -2.28 7.52
CA ASN A 234 9.68 -2.48 8.20
C ASN A 234 9.21 -1.21 8.95
N SER A 235 9.39 -0.06 8.32
CA SER A 235 9.03 1.24 8.86
C SER A 235 8.87 2.25 7.72
N LEU A 236 7.83 3.08 7.80
CA LEU A 236 7.60 4.14 6.84
C LEU A 236 8.31 5.43 7.26
N PRO A 237 8.71 6.28 6.30
CA PRO A 237 9.25 7.60 6.60
C PRO A 237 8.17 8.50 7.27
N PRO A 238 8.55 9.44 8.16
CA PRO A 238 7.59 10.32 8.85
C PRO A 238 6.65 11.10 7.92
N GLU A 239 7.09 11.38 6.70
CA GLU A 239 6.34 12.05 5.64
C GLU A 239 5.10 11.25 5.18
N ALA A 240 5.05 9.93 5.44
CA ALA A 240 3.87 9.10 5.16
C ALA A 240 2.73 9.29 6.18
N ALA A 241 2.97 9.99 7.29
CA ALA A 241 2.00 10.12 8.37
C ALA A 241 0.63 10.69 7.92
N PRO A 242 0.53 11.71 7.05
CA PRO A 242 -0.77 12.22 6.60
C PRO A 242 -1.62 11.15 5.91
N SER A 243 -1.01 10.28 5.09
CA SER A 243 -1.73 9.19 4.41
C SER A 243 -2.19 8.12 5.39
N ILE A 244 -1.36 7.77 6.37
CA ILE A 244 -1.71 6.81 7.44
C ILE A 244 -2.87 7.38 8.27
N ASP A 245 -2.76 8.62 8.70
CA ASP A 245 -3.79 9.31 9.49
C ASP A 245 -5.11 9.45 8.71
N ALA A 246 -5.05 9.70 7.39
CA ALA A 246 -6.23 9.76 6.54
C ALA A 246 -6.98 8.41 6.48
N VAL A 247 -6.25 7.30 6.32
CA VAL A 247 -6.83 5.95 6.29
C VAL A 247 -7.40 5.58 7.66
N LEU A 248 -6.65 5.82 8.74
CA LEU A 248 -7.09 5.54 10.11
C LEU A 248 -8.27 6.42 10.56
N GLY A 249 -8.34 7.67 10.07
CA GLY A 249 -9.41 8.63 10.35
C GLY A 249 -10.63 8.52 9.44
N SER A 250 -10.68 7.52 8.56
CA SER A 250 -11.79 7.25 7.64
C SER A 250 -12.91 6.42 8.29
N VAL A 251 -14.04 6.23 7.58
CA VAL A 251 -15.12 5.36 8.06
C VAL A 251 -14.80 3.85 7.92
N LEU A 252 -13.68 3.48 7.30
CA LEU A 252 -13.33 2.08 6.99
C LEU A 252 -13.25 1.19 8.23
N PHE A 253 -12.41 1.55 9.20
CA PHE A 253 -12.17 0.71 10.37
C PHE A 253 -13.40 0.59 11.28
N PRO A 254 -14.17 1.67 11.52
CA PRO A 254 -15.49 1.57 12.15
C PRO A 254 -16.44 0.61 11.42
N ALA A 255 -16.53 0.69 10.08
CA ALA A 255 -17.37 -0.20 9.27
C ALA A 255 -16.87 -1.67 9.30
N LEU A 256 -15.58 -1.90 9.55
CA LEU A 256 -14.98 -3.23 9.70
C LEU A 256 -14.98 -3.74 11.15
N GLN A 257 -15.54 -3.00 12.11
CA GLN A 257 -15.58 -3.44 13.51
C GLN A 257 -16.34 -4.77 13.63
N GLY A 258 -15.70 -5.72 14.32
CA GLY A 258 -16.23 -7.06 14.51
C GLY A 258 -15.63 -8.11 13.58
N TYR A 259 -14.89 -7.71 12.55
CA TYR A 259 -14.13 -8.63 11.71
C TYR A 259 -12.66 -8.68 12.13
N PRO A 260 -12.03 -9.86 12.16
CA PRO A 260 -10.59 -9.95 12.27
C PRO A 260 -9.97 -9.34 11.01
N THR A 261 -9.12 -8.34 11.22
CA THR A 261 -8.45 -7.64 10.14
C THR A 261 -6.95 -7.61 10.39
N THR A 262 -6.19 -7.69 9.30
CA THR A 262 -4.77 -7.39 9.28
C THR A 262 -4.55 -6.28 8.27
N THR A 263 -3.72 -5.30 8.65
CA THR A 263 -3.46 -4.11 7.85
C THR A 263 -1.99 -4.09 7.45
N SER A 264 -1.73 -3.82 6.19
CA SER A 264 -0.38 -3.59 5.66
C SER A 264 -0.36 -2.27 4.90
N ILE A 265 0.67 -1.46 5.12
CA ILE A 265 0.83 -0.16 4.49
C ILE A 265 2.16 -0.17 3.73
N LEU A 266 2.11 0.14 2.43
CA LEU A 266 3.25 0.11 1.54
C LEU A 266 3.52 1.52 1.01
N LEU A 267 4.77 2.00 1.12
CA LEU A 267 5.24 3.14 0.33
C LEU A 267 5.65 2.65 -1.05
N TYR A 268 4.85 2.99 -2.06
CA TYR A 268 5.03 2.57 -3.44
C TYR A 268 5.59 3.73 -4.29
N PRO A 269 6.88 3.72 -4.67
CA PRO A 269 7.54 4.87 -5.30
C PRO A 269 7.21 5.06 -6.80
N ARG A 270 6.55 4.08 -7.43
CA ARG A 270 6.26 3.96 -8.89
C ARG A 270 7.47 4.01 -9.84
N SER A 271 8.55 4.68 -9.48
CA SER A 271 9.74 4.90 -10.29
C SER A 271 11.00 4.50 -9.53
N VAL A 272 12.11 4.28 -10.26
CA VAL A 272 13.43 4.06 -9.64
C VAL A 272 14.34 5.29 -9.71
N GLY A 273 15.43 5.23 -8.95
CA GLY A 273 16.44 6.28 -8.92
C GLY A 273 16.29 7.15 -7.68
N ALA A 274 16.35 8.47 -7.85
CA ALA A 274 16.07 9.38 -6.75
C ALA A 274 14.56 9.32 -6.46
N PHE A 275 14.20 8.96 -5.22
CA PHE A 275 12.80 8.92 -4.78
C PHE A 275 12.08 10.24 -5.11
N ASP A 276 11.05 10.16 -5.94
CA ASP A 276 10.17 11.27 -6.29
C ASP A 276 8.89 11.18 -5.47
N PRO A 277 8.75 11.98 -4.39
CA PRO A 277 7.59 11.92 -3.52
C PRO A 277 6.30 12.37 -4.23
N SER A 278 6.39 13.12 -5.33
CA SER A 278 5.21 13.61 -6.06
C SER A 278 4.53 12.56 -6.95
N ASN A 279 5.20 11.42 -7.15
CA ASN A 279 4.69 10.27 -7.91
C ASN A 279 4.52 9.03 -7.02
N ALA A 280 4.89 9.13 -5.74
CA ALA A 280 4.76 8.04 -4.80
C ALA A 280 3.33 7.95 -4.25
N GLU A 281 2.90 6.73 -3.96
CA GLU A 281 1.59 6.46 -3.36
C GLU A 281 1.77 5.65 -2.07
N ILE A 282 0.85 5.83 -1.14
CA ILE A 282 0.67 4.93 0.00
C ILE A 282 -0.44 3.96 -0.37
N ILE A 283 -0.10 2.67 -0.38
CA ILE A 283 -1.05 1.60 -0.61
C ILE A 283 -1.38 0.99 0.74
N THR A 284 -2.63 1.08 1.16
CA THR A 284 -3.10 0.38 2.36
C THR A 284 -3.89 -0.84 1.95
N ILE A 285 -3.51 -2.00 2.46
CA ILE A 285 -4.16 -3.27 2.22
C ILE A 285 -4.75 -3.76 3.53
N ILE A 286 -6.05 -3.98 3.55
CA ILE A 286 -6.76 -4.51 4.72
C ILE A 286 -7.32 -5.88 4.34
N ASN A 287 -6.70 -6.94 4.85
CA ASN A 287 -7.28 -8.26 4.75
C ASN A 287 -8.31 -8.44 5.86
N ARG A 288 -9.51 -8.85 5.47
CA ARG A 288 -10.61 -9.23 6.34
C ARG A 288 -10.80 -10.73 6.24
N SER A 289 -10.78 -11.42 7.37
CA SER A 289 -11.21 -12.82 7.41
C SER A 289 -12.73 -12.91 7.53
N ALA A 290 -13.29 -14.01 7.00
CA ALA A 290 -14.67 -14.42 7.27
C ALA A 290 -14.96 -14.55 8.78
#